data_AF-A0A3Q1BXU5-F1
#
_entry.id   AF-A0A3Q1BXU5-F1
#
_cell.length_a   1.000
_cell.length_b   1.000
_cell.length_c   1.000
_cell.angle_alpha   90.00
_cell.angle_beta   90.00
_cell.angle_gamma   90.00
#
_symmetry.space_group_name_H-M   'P 1'
#
loop_
_entity.id
_entity.type
_entity.pdbx_description
1 polymer ?
#
loop_
_entity_poly.entity_id
_entity_poly.type
_entity_poly.pdbx_seq_one_letter_code
_entity_poly.pdbx_strand_id
1 'polypeptide(L)'
;MAASCVRTVGSFLGKCGNCSSSLNTVTSQLSRQVLSRQICVSTALKKNLAAGGPEKFTVEFIQKQVEEFDIGKRHLANMMGEDPENFTQEDIDRSIAYLFPSGLFEKKARPLMKHPEEIFPKQRAVQWGADGRPFHFLFYTGKQSYYSLMHKLYSKILNIEKHQDRMRAKGLFSQDTKEIALDTSRWLTKEELEVLLVETISSNNYDRFIQLMERLLSMPYCNMEEEFVLHYRRPLEARSKKQMVPVPERDDKGVAFSTSDGRRKTSNSSVVLRDCGSGRITVNGQEYLHYFPVLQDREQLMFPLQFMGLLGRFDLQCTVSGGGRSSQAGALRLAISRALLSFLSEGEQETMRQAGLLTPDPRVRERKKPGQEGARRKFTWKKR
;
A
#
# COMPACT_ATOMS: atom_id res chain seq x y z
N MET A 1 -38.16 9.16 32.68
CA MET A 1 -37.62 10.15 33.62
C MET A 1 -36.10 9.92 33.68
N ALA A 2 -35.33 10.64 32.85
CA ALA A 2 -34.46 11.76 33.26
C ALA A 2 -33.41 11.33 34.31
N ALA A 3 -32.09 11.50 34.14
CA ALA A 3 -31.38 12.52 33.38
C ALA A 3 -29.96 12.07 32.96
N SER A 4 -29.55 12.55 31.79
CA SER A 4 -28.18 12.62 31.30
C SER A 4 -27.47 13.83 31.90
N CYS A 5 -26.24 13.66 32.38
CA CYS A 5 -25.41 14.77 32.87
C CYS A 5 -24.18 14.89 31.97
N VAL A 6 -24.25 15.82 31.01
CA VAL A 6 -23.13 16.23 30.15
C VAL A 6 -22.43 17.41 30.84
N ARG A 7 -21.16 17.23 31.18
CA ARG A 7 -20.31 18.30 31.73
C ARG A 7 -19.75 19.15 30.59
N THR A 8 -20.12 20.43 30.60
CA THR A 8 -19.53 21.51 29.82
C THR A 8 -18.18 21.92 30.40
N VAL A 9 -17.17 22.03 29.54
CA VAL A 9 -15.83 22.55 29.88
C VAL A 9 -15.83 24.05 29.57
N GLY A 10 -15.82 24.88 30.63
CA GLY A 10 -15.62 26.32 30.54
C GLY A 10 -14.13 26.67 30.57
N SER A 11 -13.66 27.40 29.56
CA SER A 11 -12.30 27.95 29.48
C SER A 11 -12.21 29.27 30.23
N PHE A 12 -11.59 29.24 31.42
CA PHE A 12 -11.16 30.42 32.16
C PHE A 12 -9.69 30.73 31.81
N LEU A 13 -9.45 31.80 31.04
CA LEU A 13 -8.13 32.35 30.76
C LEU A 13 -7.85 33.52 31.72
N GLY A 14 -7.21 33.21 32.84
CA GLY A 14 -6.62 34.20 33.75
C GLY A 14 -5.17 34.49 33.38
N LYS A 15 -4.89 35.74 32.98
CA LYS A 15 -3.53 36.30 32.89
C LYS A 15 -3.12 36.82 34.27
N CYS A 16 -1.91 36.50 34.72
CA CYS A 16 -1.03 37.41 35.47
C CYS A 16 0.34 36.76 35.72
N GLY A 17 1.40 37.55 35.55
CA GLY A 17 2.74 37.20 36.04
C GLY A 17 3.85 37.55 35.06
N ASN A 18 4.33 38.79 35.09
CA ASN A 18 5.74 39.03 35.35
C ASN A 18 5.98 40.51 35.68
N CYS A 19 6.36 40.72 36.95
CA CYS A 19 6.95 41.94 37.46
C CYS A 19 8.44 41.95 37.08
N SER A 20 8.92 43.08 36.59
CA SER A 20 10.32 43.47 36.80
C SER A 20 10.36 44.96 37.10
N SER A 21 11.22 45.28 38.06
CA SER A 21 11.31 46.48 38.88
C SER A 21 11.94 47.68 38.17
N SER A 22 11.45 48.87 38.52
CA SER A 22 12.15 50.15 38.77
C SER A 22 13.69 50.15 38.65
N LEU A 23 14.41 51.19 38.23
CA LEU A 23 14.19 52.64 38.08
C LEU A 23 15.49 53.16 37.41
N ASN A 24 15.42 54.13 36.51
CA ASN A 24 16.20 55.39 36.62
C ASN A 24 15.89 56.34 35.46
N THR A 25 15.32 57.46 35.88
CA THR A 25 14.95 58.65 35.13
C THR A 25 16.18 59.52 34.89
N VAL A 26 16.36 60.02 33.67
CA VAL A 26 16.91 61.38 33.45
C VAL A 26 16.06 62.06 32.39
N THR A 27 15.46 63.16 32.82
CA THR A 27 14.64 64.11 32.09
C THR A 27 15.47 64.97 31.14
N SER A 28 14.94 65.26 29.95
CA SER A 28 14.82 66.66 29.51
C SER A 28 13.81 66.75 28.37
N GLN A 29 12.75 67.51 28.65
CA GLN A 29 11.76 67.98 27.68
C GLN A 29 12.44 68.91 26.67
N LEU A 30 12.04 68.85 25.41
CA LEU A 30 11.92 70.03 24.54
C LEU A 30 11.01 69.71 23.35
N SER A 31 9.75 70.14 23.52
CA SER A 31 8.77 70.57 22.53
C SER A 31 9.05 70.35 21.03
N ARG A 32 8.10 69.67 20.37
CA ARG A 32 7.54 70.17 19.10
C ARG A 32 6.10 69.72 18.95
N GLN A 33 5.20 70.71 18.95
CA GLN A 33 3.79 70.56 18.64
C GLN A 33 3.64 69.96 17.24
N VAL A 34 3.07 68.76 17.15
CA VAL A 34 2.50 68.25 15.90
C VAL A 34 0.99 68.40 16.04
N LEU A 35 0.42 69.33 15.28
CA LEU A 35 -1.02 69.46 15.08
C LEU A 35 -1.53 68.16 14.42
N SER A 36 -1.88 67.16 15.21
CA SER A 36 -2.65 66.03 14.73
C SER A 36 -4.09 66.50 14.55
N ARG A 37 -4.48 66.82 13.31
CA ARG A 37 -5.90 66.84 12.94
C ARG A 37 -6.47 65.46 13.28
N GLN A 38 -7.32 65.38 14.31
CA GLN A 38 -8.17 64.21 14.51
C GLN A 38 -9.16 64.16 13.36
N ILE A 39 -8.81 63.42 12.32
CA ILE A 39 -9.79 62.98 11.32
C ILE A 39 -10.56 61.85 11.99
N CYS A 40 -11.78 62.13 12.42
CA CYS A 40 -12.78 61.10 12.73
C CYS A 40 -13.08 60.34 11.44
N VAL A 41 -12.30 59.32 11.12
CA VAL A 41 -12.63 58.36 10.05
C VAL A 41 -13.58 57.35 10.67
N SER A 42 -14.86 57.45 10.31
CA SER A 42 -15.89 56.43 10.54
C SER A 42 -15.31 55.05 10.24
N THR A 43 -15.50 54.09 11.16
CA THR A 43 -15.07 52.69 10.98
C THR A 43 -15.79 52.06 9.79
N ALA A 44 -15.26 52.25 8.60
CA ALA A 44 -15.65 51.50 7.42
C ALA A 44 -15.17 50.05 7.62
N LEU A 45 -16.13 49.12 7.75
CA LEU A 45 -15.89 47.68 7.73
C LEU A 45 -15.11 47.31 6.46
N LYS A 46 -13.79 47.19 6.55
CA LYS A 46 -13.00 46.52 5.51
C LYS A 46 -13.39 45.05 5.54
N LYS A 47 -14.25 44.62 4.60
CA LYS A 47 -14.53 43.20 4.40
C LYS A 47 -13.20 42.52 4.13
N ASN A 48 -12.84 41.51 4.94
CA ASN A 48 -11.67 40.70 4.67
C ASN A 48 -11.84 40.10 3.26
N LEU A 49 -10.85 40.29 2.39
CA LEU A 49 -10.80 39.60 1.11
C LEU A 49 -10.89 38.09 1.39
N ALA A 50 -11.75 37.41 0.64
CA ALA A 50 -11.91 35.97 0.80
C ALA A 50 -10.54 35.30 0.65
N ALA A 51 -10.20 34.42 1.60
CA ALA A 51 -9.00 33.61 1.48
C ALA A 51 -9.01 32.84 0.15
N GLY A 52 -7.82 32.57 -0.40
CA GLY A 52 -7.69 31.82 -1.65
C GLY A 52 -8.45 30.51 -1.58
N GLY A 53 -9.38 30.31 -2.51
CA GLY A 53 -10.07 29.04 -2.71
C GLY A 53 -9.13 27.95 -3.24
N PRO A 54 -9.63 26.73 -3.47
CA PRO A 54 -8.83 25.66 -4.06
C PRO A 54 -8.24 26.10 -5.42
N GLU A 55 -6.99 25.74 -5.66
CA GLU A 55 -6.30 26.02 -6.92
C GLU A 55 -7.04 25.34 -8.08
N LYS A 56 -7.40 26.13 -9.09
CA LYS A 56 -8.06 25.65 -10.31
C LYS A 56 -7.05 25.69 -11.44
N PHE A 57 -6.94 24.59 -12.19
CA PHE A 57 -6.02 24.48 -13.31
C PHE A 57 -6.83 24.62 -14.60
N THR A 58 -6.59 25.70 -15.33
CA THR A 58 -7.22 25.88 -16.64
C THR A 58 -6.60 24.94 -17.66
N VAL A 59 -7.33 24.63 -18.72
CA VAL A 59 -6.82 23.79 -19.82
C VAL A 59 -5.56 24.43 -20.43
N GLU A 60 -5.56 25.75 -20.61
CA GLU A 60 -4.40 26.50 -21.08
C GLU A 60 -3.19 26.39 -20.16
N PHE A 61 -3.41 26.36 -18.84
CA PHE A 61 -2.32 26.17 -17.88
C PHE A 61 -1.71 24.77 -18.03
N ILE A 62 -2.54 23.72 -18.12
CA ILE A 62 -2.07 22.35 -18.32
C ILE A 62 -1.29 22.24 -19.63
N GLN A 63 -1.78 22.84 -20.72
CA GLN A 63 -1.08 22.83 -22.00
C GLN A 63 0.31 23.47 -21.92
N LYS A 64 0.44 24.62 -21.24
CA LYS A 64 1.75 25.25 -21.00
C LYS A 64 2.68 24.36 -20.19
N GLN A 65 2.16 23.67 -19.17
CA GLN A 65 2.96 22.73 -18.37
C GLN A 65 3.44 21.53 -19.19
N VAL A 66 2.67 21.08 -20.19
CA VAL A 66 3.09 20.01 -21.12
C VAL A 66 4.25 20.50 -21.98
N GLU A 67 4.14 21.70 -22.54
CA GLU A 67 5.21 22.31 -23.34
C GLU A 67 6.51 22.49 -22.51
N GLU A 68 6.38 22.98 -21.27
CA GLU A 68 7.51 23.11 -20.33
C GLU A 68 8.14 21.75 -19.99
N PHE A 69 7.31 20.71 -19.79
CA PHE A 69 7.79 19.36 -19.54
C PHE A 69 8.56 18.80 -20.73
N ASP A 70 8.07 18.97 -21.97
CA ASP A 70 8.73 18.47 -23.17
C ASP A 70 10.08 19.18 -23.43
N ILE A 71 10.13 20.50 -23.21
CA ILE A 71 11.37 21.28 -23.28
C ILE A 71 12.34 20.81 -22.19
N GLY A 72 11.85 20.68 -20.95
CA GLY A 72 12.64 20.19 -19.83
C GLY A 72 13.19 18.78 -20.06
N LYS A 73 12.41 17.90 -20.69
CA LYS A 73 12.81 16.52 -21.02
C LYS A 73 14.01 16.51 -21.96
N ARG A 74 13.97 17.33 -23.02
CA ARG A 74 15.10 17.48 -23.96
C ARG A 74 16.34 18.05 -23.29
N HIS A 75 16.19 19.03 -22.40
CA HIS A 75 17.30 19.57 -21.63
C HIS A 75 17.92 18.53 -20.69
N LEU A 76 17.09 17.72 -20.02
CA LEU A 76 17.55 16.66 -19.14
C LEU A 76 18.34 15.60 -19.91
N ALA A 77 17.84 15.16 -21.07
CA ALA A 77 18.54 14.22 -21.94
C ALA A 77 19.91 14.80 -22.39
N ASN A 78 19.96 16.07 -22.81
CA ASN A 78 21.20 16.73 -23.17
C ASN A 78 22.22 16.83 -22.02
N MET A 79 21.76 17.11 -20.78
CA MET A 79 22.63 17.13 -19.60
C MET A 79 23.22 15.75 -19.28
N MET A 80 22.44 14.69 -19.50
CA MET A 80 22.86 13.31 -19.25
C MET A 80 23.61 12.68 -20.43
N GLY A 81 23.64 13.33 -21.59
CA GLY A 81 24.26 12.82 -22.82
C GLY A 81 23.48 11.70 -23.49
N GLU A 82 22.17 11.64 -23.26
CA GLU A 82 21.26 10.63 -23.84
C GLU A 82 20.46 11.20 -25.03
N ASP A 83 19.92 10.32 -25.87
CA ASP A 83 19.08 10.70 -27.01
C ASP A 83 17.67 11.16 -26.53
N PRO A 84 17.23 12.40 -26.83
CA PRO A 84 15.94 12.92 -26.34
C PRO A 84 14.71 12.13 -26.79
N GLU A 85 14.76 11.49 -27.95
CA GLU A 85 13.61 10.78 -28.52
C GLU A 85 13.36 9.44 -27.82
N ASN A 86 14.43 8.71 -27.48
CA ASN A 86 14.36 7.43 -26.76
C ASN A 86 14.35 7.60 -25.23
N PHE A 87 14.28 8.83 -24.73
CA PHE A 87 14.34 9.11 -23.29
C PHE A 87 13.02 8.74 -22.60
N THR A 88 13.03 7.68 -21.79
CA THR A 88 11.84 7.17 -21.09
C THR A 88 11.62 7.83 -19.73
N GLN A 89 10.45 7.63 -19.12
CA GLN A 89 10.18 8.16 -17.77
C GLN A 89 11.10 7.54 -16.70
N GLU A 90 11.56 6.30 -16.89
CA GLU A 90 12.52 5.67 -15.98
C GLU A 90 13.89 6.36 -16.05
N ASP A 91 14.31 6.81 -17.24
CA ASP A 91 15.54 7.57 -17.44
C ASP A 91 15.44 8.95 -16.78
N ILE A 92 14.28 9.61 -16.89
CA ILE A 92 13.98 10.86 -16.18
C ILE A 92 14.12 10.64 -14.67
N ASP A 93 13.43 9.63 -14.10
CA ASP A 93 13.43 9.37 -12.66
C ASP A 93 14.85 9.06 -12.14
N ARG A 94 15.65 8.28 -12.90
CA ARG A 94 17.05 8.00 -12.58
C ARG A 94 17.92 9.26 -12.62
N SER A 95 17.75 10.08 -13.65
CA SER A 95 18.51 11.31 -13.84
C SER A 95 18.20 12.34 -12.74
N ILE A 96 16.93 12.52 -12.39
CA ILE A 96 16.50 13.39 -11.30
C ILE A 96 17.03 12.91 -9.95
N ALA A 97 17.01 11.60 -9.70
CA ALA A 97 17.57 11.03 -8.48
C ALA A 97 19.11 11.26 -8.36
N TYR A 98 19.82 11.30 -9.49
CA TYR A 98 21.24 11.60 -9.54
C TYR A 98 21.55 13.09 -9.36
N LEU A 99 20.85 13.96 -10.09
CA LEU A 99 21.07 15.42 -10.05
C LEU A 99 20.58 16.05 -8.74
N PHE A 100 19.47 15.56 -8.21
CA PHE A 100 18.84 16.07 -6.98
C PHE A 100 18.68 14.96 -5.94
N PRO A 101 19.78 14.45 -5.36
CA PRO A 101 19.73 13.32 -4.44
C PRO A 101 19.00 13.71 -3.15
N SER A 102 17.81 13.16 -2.96
CA SER A 102 16.99 13.39 -1.77
C SER A 102 16.91 12.15 -0.88
N GLY A 103 17.39 12.30 0.36
CA GLY A 103 17.33 11.26 1.40
C GLY A 103 15.99 11.16 2.13
N LEU A 104 14.94 11.84 1.67
CA LEU A 104 13.62 11.82 2.31
C LEU A 104 12.99 10.42 2.26
N PHE A 105 12.46 9.95 3.39
CA PHE A 105 11.78 8.65 3.47
C PHE A 105 10.50 8.63 2.64
N GLU A 106 9.75 9.74 2.67
CA GLU A 106 8.50 9.87 1.92
C GLU A 106 8.81 10.10 0.44
N LYS A 107 8.50 9.11 -0.40
CA LYS A 107 8.83 9.16 -1.84
C LYS A 107 8.11 10.30 -2.58
N LYS A 108 6.89 10.64 -2.16
CA LYS A 108 6.09 11.72 -2.75
C LYS A 108 6.64 13.12 -2.50
N ALA A 109 7.49 13.28 -1.47
CA ALA A 109 8.12 14.55 -1.14
C ALA A 109 9.49 14.73 -1.80
N ARG A 110 9.96 13.73 -2.56
CA ARG A 110 11.21 13.82 -3.31
C ARG A 110 11.01 14.68 -4.56
N PRO A 111 12.07 15.28 -5.10
CA PRO A 111 12.04 15.88 -6.42
C PRO A 111 11.55 14.86 -7.44
N LEU A 112 10.57 15.24 -8.26
CA LEU A 112 10.03 14.43 -9.34
C LEU A 112 9.72 15.32 -10.53
N MET A 113 9.88 14.77 -11.72
CA MET A 113 9.53 15.41 -12.98
C MET A 113 8.72 14.39 -13.76
N LYS A 114 7.41 14.64 -13.89
CA LYS A 114 6.44 13.72 -14.52
C LYS A 114 5.56 14.50 -15.48
N HIS A 115 4.88 13.78 -16.36
CA HIS A 115 3.89 14.38 -17.24
C HIS A 115 2.78 15.08 -16.41
N PRO A 116 2.32 16.29 -16.80
CA PRO A 116 1.31 17.05 -16.04
C PRO A 116 0.03 16.28 -15.72
N GLU A 117 -0.41 15.37 -16.58
CA GLU A 117 -1.61 14.56 -16.34
C GLU A 117 -1.48 13.59 -15.16
N GLU A 118 -0.27 13.21 -14.77
CA GLU A 118 -0.02 12.37 -13.59
C GLU A 118 0.12 13.20 -12.31
N ILE A 119 0.53 14.46 -12.44
CA ILE A 119 0.77 15.37 -11.30
C ILE A 119 -0.53 16.03 -10.88
N PHE A 120 -1.23 16.63 -11.84
CA PHE A 120 -2.45 17.40 -11.57
C PHE A 120 -3.66 16.47 -11.51
N PRO A 121 -4.57 16.67 -10.55
CA PRO A 121 -5.79 15.88 -10.47
C PRO A 121 -6.68 16.17 -11.68
N LYS A 122 -7.33 15.13 -12.23
CA LYS A 122 -8.33 15.31 -13.29
C LYS A 122 -9.46 16.21 -12.81
N GLN A 123 -9.75 17.26 -13.58
CA GLN A 123 -10.83 18.21 -13.30
C GLN A 123 -11.99 18.01 -14.27
N ARG A 124 -13.20 18.35 -13.81
CA ARG A 124 -14.35 18.37 -14.71
C ARG A 124 -14.21 19.52 -15.69
N ALA A 125 -14.49 19.25 -16.96
CA ALA A 125 -14.66 20.30 -17.95
C ALA A 125 -15.87 21.18 -17.61
N VAL A 126 -15.92 22.37 -18.22
CA VAL A 126 -17.08 23.25 -18.17
C VAL A 126 -18.31 22.48 -18.66
N GLN A 127 -19.40 22.54 -17.89
CA GLN A 127 -20.57 21.68 -18.09
C GLN A 127 -21.70 22.32 -18.92
N TRP A 128 -21.54 23.58 -19.32
CA TRP A 128 -22.51 24.36 -20.10
C TRP A 128 -21.79 25.24 -21.13
N GLY A 129 -22.51 25.60 -22.20
CA GLY A 129 -22.01 26.51 -23.24
C GLY A 129 -22.11 27.98 -22.83
N ALA A 130 -21.71 28.88 -23.74
CA ALA A 130 -21.89 30.32 -23.57
C ALA A 130 -23.38 30.74 -23.48
N ASP A 131 -24.28 29.90 -24.02
CA ASP A 131 -25.73 30.01 -23.92
C ASP A 131 -26.27 29.67 -22.51
N GLY A 132 -25.43 29.12 -21.63
CA GLY A 132 -25.81 28.69 -20.29
C GLY A 132 -26.57 27.37 -20.24
N ARG A 133 -26.73 26.67 -21.37
CA ARG A 133 -27.41 25.37 -21.43
C ARG A 133 -26.45 24.25 -21.02
N PRO A 134 -26.80 23.40 -20.04
CA PRO A 134 -25.97 22.24 -19.69
C PRO A 134 -25.88 21.22 -20.82
N PHE A 135 -24.70 20.63 -21.02
CA PHE A 135 -24.47 19.62 -22.06
C PHE A 135 -25.14 18.28 -21.74
N HIS A 136 -25.22 17.92 -20.46
CA HIS A 136 -25.76 16.63 -20.02
C HIS A 136 -27.17 16.79 -19.42
N PHE A 137 -28.10 15.92 -19.81
CA PHE A 137 -29.49 16.00 -19.35
C PHE A 137 -29.66 15.78 -17.84
N LEU A 138 -28.81 14.96 -17.21
CA LEU A 138 -28.76 14.76 -15.75
C LEU A 138 -27.95 15.81 -14.99
N PHE A 139 -27.56 16.92 -15.60
CA PHE A 139 -26.76 17.97 -14.95
C PHE A 139 -27.36 18.42 -13.60
N TYR A 140 -28.66 18.67 -13.56
CA TYR A 140 -29.36 19.16 -12.37
C TYR A 140 -29.48 18.15 -11.22
N THR A 141 -29.04 16.91 -11.41
CA THR A 141 -28.91 15.95 -10.31
C THR A 141 -27.69 16.22 -9.41
N GLY A 142 -26.76 17.07 -9.85
CA GLY A 142 -25.50 17.38 -9.18
C GLY A 142 -24.41 16.29 -9.31
N LYS A 143 -24.79 15.06 -9.69
CA LYS A 143 -23.89 13.90 -9.89
C LYS A 143 -24.18 13.23 -11.23
N GLN A 144 -24.01 14.00 -12.30
CA GLN A 144 -24.43 13.60 -13.62
C GLN A 144 -23.70 12.35 -14.11
N SER A 145 -22.40 12.19 -13.83
CA SER A 145 -21.63 11.05 -14.30
C SER A 145 -22.06 9.77 -13.59
N TYR A 146 -22.25 9.83 -12.27
CA TYR A 146 -22.75 8.70 -11.49
C TYR A 146 -24.16 8.27 -11.93
N TYR A 147 -25.12 9.19 -12.04
CA TYR A 147 -26.47 8.80 -12.45
C TYR A 147 -26.55 8.40 -13.92
N SER A 148 -25.68 8.94 -14.79
CA SER A 148 -25.53 8.47 -16.18
C SER A 148 -25.06 7.02 -16.22
N LEU A 149 -24.08 6.65 -15.38
CA LEU A 149 -23.64 5.27 -15.21
C LEU A 149 -24.77 4.36 -14.72
N MET A 150 -25.49 4.78 -13.67
CA MET A 150 -26.62 4.01 -13.13
C MET A 150 -27.74 3.83 -14.16
N HIS A 151 -28.02 4.87 -14.95
CA HIS A 151 -29.00 4.80 -16.03
C HIS A 151 -28.57 3.82 -17.12
N LYS A 152 -27.32 3.91 -17.59
CA LYS A 152 -26.76 2.97 -18.58
C LYS A 152 -26.83 1.52 -18.08
N LEU A 153 -26.43 1.28 -16.83
CA LEU A 153 -26.49 -0.03 -16.21
C LEU A 153 -27.92 -0.57 -16.20
N TYR A 154 -28.89 0.23 -15.74
CA TYR A 154 -30.29 -0.17 -15.74
C TYR A 154 -30.82 -0.42 -17.15
N SER A 155 -30.39 0.36 -18.15
CA SER A 155 -30.72 0.09 -19.55
C SER A 155 -30.18 -1.25 -20.03
N LYS A 156 -28.97 -1.65 -19.61
CA LYS A 156 -28.43 -2.98 -19.92
C LYS A 156 -29.26 -4.09 -19.31
N ILE A 157 -29.69 -3.93 -18.06
CA ILE A 157 -30.60 -4.89 -17.39
C ILE A 157 -31.89 -5.05 -18.19
N LEU A 158 -32.53 -3.94 -18.57
CA LEU A 158 -33.77 -3.97 -19.34
C LEU A 158 -33.58 -4.59 -20.73
N ASN A 159 -32.42 -4.39 -21.37
CA ASN A 159 -32.11 -5.00 -22.66
C ASN A 159 -32.00 -6.53 -22.54
N ILE A 160 -31.40 -7.03 -21.45
CA ILE A 160 -31.34 -8.46 -21.15
C ILE A 160 -32.75 -9.00 -20.88
N GLU A 161 -33.58 -8.32 -20.08
CA GLU A 161 -34.97 -8.73 -19.84
C GLU A 161 -35.77 -8.82 -21.15
N LYS A 162 -35.67 -7.81 -22.02
CA LYS A 162 -36.29 -7.85 -23.36
C LYS A 162 -35.77 -8.99 -24.23
N HIS A 163 -34.48 -9.30 -24.15
CA HIS A 163 -33.90 -10.43 -24.87
C HIS A 163 -34.46 -11.77 -24.35
N GLN A 164 -34.55 -11.93 -23.03
CA GLN A 164 -35.15 -13.11 -22.40
C GLN A 164 -36.59 -13.30 -22.85
N ASP A 165 -37.41 -12.24 -22.87
CA ASP A 165 -38.80 -12.32 -23.31
C ASP A 165 -38.92 -12.72 -24.79
N ARG A 166 -38.02 -12.22 -25.66
CA ARG A 166 -37.95 -12.66 -27.06
C ARG A 166 -37.59 -14.13 -27.19
N MET A 167 -36.68 -14.64 -26.36
CA MET A 167 -36.29 -16.05 -26.38
C MET A 167 -37.41 -16.95 -25.83
N ARG A 168 -38.14 -16.50 -24.81
CA ARG A 168 -39.35 -17.18 -24.31
C ARG A 168 -40.45 -17.25 -25.36
N ALA A 169 -40.71 -16.15 -26.06
CA ALA A 169 -41.70 -16.11 -27.14
C ALA A 169 -41.37 -17.09 -28.28
N LYS A 170 -40.09 -17.37 -28.51
CA LYS A 170 -39.61 -18.35 -29.49
C LYS A 170 -39.54 -19.79 -28.95
N GLY A 171 -39.83 -20.02 -27.66
CA GLY A 171 -39.69 -21.32 -27.00
C GLY A 171 -38.24 -21.80 -26.81
N LEU A 172 -37.25 -20.92 -27.01
CA LEU A 172 -35.80 -21.23 -26.98
C LEU A 172 -35.13 -20.70 -25.70
N PHE A 173 -35.89 -20.40 -24.66
CA PHE A 173 -35.36 -19.89 -23.41
C PHE A 173 -34.58 -20.98 -22.68
N SER A 174 -33.25 -20.86 -22.67
CA SER A 174 -32.41 -21.58 -21.72
C SER A 174 -32.19 -20.75 -20.46
N GLN A 175 -32.28 -21.43 -19.31
CA GLN A 175 -31.94 -20.88 -18.00
C GLN A 175 -30.45 -21.06 -17.66
N ASP A 176 -29.72 -21.84 -18.46
CA ASP A 176 -28.30 -22.11 -18.25
C ASP A 176 -27.51 -20.81 -18.48
N THR A 177 -27.00 -20.27 -17.38
CA THR A 177 -26.12 -19.10 -17.38
C THR A 177 -24.76 -19.52 -17.92
N LYS A 178 -24.40 -19.06 -19.11
CA LYS A 178 -22.98 -18.97 -19.47
C LYS A 178 -22.36 -17.91 -18.58
N GLU A 179 -21.79 -18.35 -17.46
CA GLU A 179 -21.17 -17.48 -16.47
C GLU A 179 -19.89 -16.85 -17.04
N ILE A 180 -19.73 -15.55 -16.79
CA ILE A 180 -18.49 -14.83 -17.10
C ILE A 180 -17.44 -15.31 -16.09
N ALA A 181 -16.24 -15.66 -16.55
CA ALA A 181 -15.15 -16.09 -15.67
C ALA A 181 -14.62 -14.87 -14.87
N LEU A 182 -15.08 -14.71 -13.63
CA LEU A 182 -14.80 -13.52 -12.81
C LEU A 182 -13.86 -13.78 -11.62
N ASP A 183 -13.51 -15.03 -11.35
CA ASP A 183 -12.82 -15.46 -10.12
C ASP A 183 -11.47 -14.78 -9.86
N THR A 184 -10.77 -14.39 -10.93
CA THR A 184 -9.47 -13.73 -10.86
C THR A 184 -9.57 -12.20 -10.85
N SER A 185 -10.78 -11.64 -10.73
CA SER A 185 -11.02 -10.20 -10.84
C SER A 185 -11.76 -9.65 -9.62
N ARG A 186 -11.47 -8.40 -9.27
CA ARG A 186 -12.21 -7.65 -8.25
C ARG A 186 -12.95 -6.48 -8.87
N TRP A 187 -14.02 -6.03 -8.21
CA TRP A 187 -14.66 -4.75 -8.54
C TRP A 187 -13.70 -3.57 -8.30
N LEU A 188 -13.89 -2.49 -9.06
CA LEU A 188 -13.22 -1.21 -8.78
C LEU A 188 -13.58 -0.77 -7.37
N THR A 189 -12.59 -0.26 -6.63
CA THR A 189 -12.86 0.34 -5.32
C THR A 189 -13.62 1.65 -5.46
N LYS A 190 -14.19 2.14 -4.36
CA LYS A 190 -14.85 3.45 -4.33
C LYS A 190 -13.93 4.56 -4.84
N GLU A 191 -12.68 4.61 -4.37
CA GLU A 191 -11.70 5.63 -4.77
C GLU A 191 -11.39 5.55 -6.26
N GLU A 192 -11.21 4.34 -6.81
CA GLU A 192 -10.98 4.12 -8.24
C GLU A 192 -12.18 4.59 -9.08
N LEU A 193 -13.41 4.37 -8.59
CA LEU A 193 -14.63 4.81 -9.27
C LEU A 193 -14.81 6.33 -9.23
N GLU A 194 -14.47 6.98 -8.11
CA GLU A 194 -14.47 8.44 -7.97
C GLU A 194 -13.49 9.09 -8.95
N VAL A 195 -12.30 8.51 -9.10
CA VAL A 195 -11.29 8.96 -10.07
C VAL A 195 -11.77 8.78 -11.51
N LEU A 196 -12.43 7.66 -11.82
CA LEU A 196 -12.98 7.39 -13.15
C LEU A 196 -14.06 8.40 -13.53
N LEU A 197 -15.01 8.64 -12.62
CA LEU A 197 -16.14 9.54 -12.86
C LEU A 197 -15.79 11.02 -12.69
N VAL A 198 -14.66 11.33 -12.03
CA VAL A 198 -14.28 12.67 -11.57
C VAL A 198 -15.40 13.26 -10.69
N GLU A 199 -16.01 12.43 -9.85
CA GLU A 199 -17.09 12.81 -8.95
C GLU A 199 -16.93 12.18 -7.57
N THR A 200 -17.30 12.92 -6.52
CA THR A 200 -17.35 12.37 -5.16
C THR A 200 -18.61 11.52 -4.96
N ILE A 201 -18.43 10.31 -4.44
CA ILE A 201 -19.46 9.30 -4.29
C ILE A 201 -19.65 9.00 -2.79
N SER A 202 -20.89 8.74 -2.37
CA SER A 202 -21.16 8.26 -1.01
C SER A 202 -20.98 6.76 -0.95
N SER A 203 -20.62 6.18 0.20
CA SER A 203 -20.52 4.72 0.36
C SER A 203 -21.82 4.03 -0.07
N ASN A 204 -22.97 4.53 0.37
CA ASN A 204 -24.28 3.98 -0.01
C ASN A 204 -24.54 3.99 -1.53
N ASN A 205 -24.05 5.02 -2.23
CA ASN A 205 -24.18 5.08 -3.69
C ASN A 205 -23.30 4.04 -4.38
N TYR A 206 -22.08 3.85 -3.87
CA TYR A 206 -21.19 2.80 -4.35
C TYR A 206 -21.79 1.40 -4.10
N ASP A 207 -22.33 1.14 -2.91
CA ASP A 207 -22.98 -0.14 -2.60
C ASP A 207 -24.17 -0.41 -3.54
N ARG A 208 -24.97 0.62 -3.84
CA ARG A 208 -26.08 0.50 -4.80
C ARG A 208 -25.61 0.18 -6.21
N PHE A 209 -24.49 0.75 -6.64
CA PHE A 209 -23.87 0.43 -7.93
C PHE A 209 -23.44 -1.04 -7.98
N ILE A 210 -22.78 -1.53 -6.93
CA ILE A 210 -22.36 -2.94 -6.84
C ILE A 210 -23.56 -3.89 -6.83
N GLN A 211 -24.60 -3.59 -6.05
CA GLN A 211 -25.84 -4.39 -6.03
C GLN A 211 -26.48 -4.52 -7.41
N LEU A 212 -26.48 -3.45 -8.21
CA LEU A 212 -27.02 -3.51 -9.57
C LEU A 212 -26.11 -4.30 -10.53
N MET A 213 -24.79 -4.19 -10.37
CA MET A 213 -23.83 -4.99 -11.13
C MET A 213 -23.95 -6.49 -10.82
N GLU A 214 -24.08 -6.85 -9.54
CA GLU A 214 -24.31 -8.24 -9.10
C GLU A 214 -25.66 -8.75 -9.59
N ARG A 215 -26.69 -7.91 -9.54
CA ARG A 215 -27.98 -8.22 -10.16
C ARG A 215 -27.81 -8.49 -11.66
N LEU A 216 -27.04 -7.67 -12.39
CA LEU A 216 -26.81 -7.89 -13.82
C LEU A 216 -26.15 -9.25 -14.10
N LEU A 217 -25.18 -9.65 -13.27
CA LEU A 217 -24.49 -10.93 -13.38
C LEU A 217 -25.37 -12.14 -13.05
N SER A 218 -26.33 -11.98 -12.12
CA SER A 218 -27.27 -13.05 -11.74
C SER A 218 -28.30 -13.41 -12.81
N MET A 219 -28.45 -12.60 -13.86
CA MET A 219 -29.47 -12.82 -14.90
C MET A 219 -28.99 -13.76 -16.00
N PRO A 220 -29.89 -14.55 -16.62
CA PRO A 220 -29.56 -15.33 -17.80
C PRO A 220 -29.21 -14.41 -18.99
N TYR A 221 -28.27 -14.84 -19.83
CA TYR A 221 -27.69 -14.10 -20.95
C TYR A 221 -26.82 -12.89 -20.56
N CYS A 222 -26.28 -12.84 -19.34
CA CYS A 222 -25.38 -11.77 -18.89
C CYS A 222 -24.12 -11.58 -19.75
N ASN A 223 -23.67 -12.64 -20.44
CA ASN A 223 -22.53 -12.61 -21.36
C ASN A 223 -22.65 -11.57 -22.50
N MET A 224 -23.87 -11.16 -22.86
CA MET A 224 -24.07 -10.09 -23.85
C MET A 224 -23.43 -8.76 -23.44
N GLU A 225 -23.26 -8.54 -22.14
CA GLU A 225 -22.78 -7.30 -21.55
C GLU A 225 -21.42 -7.48 -20.84
N GLU A 226 -20.65 -8.49 -21.25
CA GLU A 226 -19.34 -8.82 -20.67
C GLU A 226 -18.37 -7.63 -20.73
N GLU A 227 -18.23 -6.98 -21.88
CA GLU A 227 -17.34 -5.82 -22.06
C GLU A 227 -17.65 -4.69 -21.07
N PHE A 228 -18.94 -4.44 -20.82
CA PHE A 228 -19.38 -3.43 -19.87
C PHE A 228 -18.99 -3.78 -18.44
N VAL A 229 -19.14 -5.05 -18.04
CA VAL A 229 -18.74 -5.52 -16.71
C VAL A 229 -17.22 -5.45 -16.55
N LEU A 230 -16.46 -5.92 -17.54
CA LEU A 230 -15.00 -5.97 -17.51
C LEU A 230 -14.37 -4.57 -17.41
N HIS A 231 -14.98 -3.55 -18.00
CA HIS A 231 -14.54 -2.16 -17.83
C HIS A 231 -14.52 -1.72 -16.35
N TYR A 232 -15.42 -2.26 -15.52
CA TYR A 232 -15.51 -1.97 -14.09
C TYR A 232 -14.86 -3.05 -13.20
N ARG A 233 -14.06 -3.94 -13.78
CA ARG A 233 -13.27 -4.95 -13.06
C ARG A 233 -11.78 -4.64 -13.15
N ARG A 234 -11.03 -5.08 -12.15
CA ARG A 234 -9.56 -5.09 -12.15
C ARG A 234 -9.06 -6.52 -11.96
N PRO A 235 -8.06 -6.97 -12.72
CA PRO A 235 -7.44 -8.26 -12.48
C PRO A 235 -6.79 -8.26 -11.11
N LEU A 236 -7.00 -9.33 -10.35
CA LEU A 236 -6.32 -9.60 -9.10
C LEU A 236 -5.10 -10.45 -9.40
N GLU A 237 -3.92 -9.89 -9.16
CA GLU A 237 -2.68 -10.66 -9.24
C GLU A 237 -2.66 -11.69 -8.11
N ALA A 238 -3.06 -12.93 -8.42
CA ALA A 238 -2.93 -14.04 -7.49
C ALA A 238 -1.43 -14.37 -7.32
N ARG A 239 -0.80 -13.82 -6.29
CA ARG A 239 0.55 -14.25 -5.91
C ARG A 239 0.48 -15.69 -5.46
N SER A 240 1.01 -16.60 -6.29
CA SER A 240 1.17 -17.99 -5.91
C SER A 240 1.97 -18.08 -4.62
N LYS A 241 1.45 -18.79 -3.61
CA LYS A 241 2.15 -19.05 -2.35
C LYS A 241 3.22 -20.14 -2.48
N LYS A 242 3.46 -20.66 -3.70
CA LYS A 242 4.50 -21.64 -3.95
C LYS A 242 5.86 -21.03 -3.58
N GLN A 243 6.57 -21.73 -2.70
CA GLN A 243 7.92 -21.36 -2.31
C GLN A 243 8.85 -21.59 -3.50
N MET A 244 9.79 -20.66 -3.77
CA MET A 244 10.83 -20.92 -4.75
C MET A 244 11.71 -22.07 -4.26
N VAL A 245 11.77 -23.14 -5.04
CA VAL A 245 12.59 -24.32 -4.76
C VAL A 245 14.00 -24.05 -5.30
N PRO A 246 15.06 -24.15 -4.47
CA PRO A 246 16.41 -24.03 -4.98
C PRO A 246 16.73 -25.21 -5.91
N VAL A 247 17.39 -24.94 -7.04
CA VAL A 247 17.84 -25.99 -7.95
C VAL A 247 18.96 -26.77 -7.25
N PRO A 248 18.90 -28.12 -7.19
CA PRO A 248 19.97 -28.90 -6.59
C PRO A 248 21.24 -28.81 -7.45
N GLU A 249 22.34 -28.45 -6.82
CA GLU A 249 23.68 -28.44 -7.42
C GLU A 249 24.33 -29.82 -7.26
N ARG A 250 25.45 -30.08 -7.95
CA ARG A 250 26.21 -31.33 -7.82
C ARG A 250 27.66 -31.03 -7.46
N ASP A 251 28.17 -31.75 -6.47
CA ASP A 251 29.57 -31.70 -6.05
C ASP A 251 30.50 -32.36 -7.09
N ASP A 252 31.81 -32.18 -6.92
CA ASP A 252 32.87 -32.87 -7.68
C ASP A 252 32.73 -34.41 -7.64
N LYS A 253 32.11 -34.94 -6.58
CA LYS A 253 31.82 -36.37 -6.38
C LYS A 253 30.52 -36.82 -7.07
N GLY A 254 29.82 -35.92 -7.77
CA GLY A 254 28.54 -36.16 -8.42
C GLY A 254 27.33 -36.19 -7.48
N VAL A 255 27.51 -35.93 -6.19
CA VAL A 255 26.44 -35.94 -5.18
C VAL A 255 25.62 -34.67 -5.30
N ALA A 256 24.29 -34.81 -5.38
CA ALA A 256 23.38 -33.68 -5.38
C ALA A 256 23.32 -33.02 -4.00
N PHE A 257 23.44 -31.69 -3.95
CA PHE A 257 23.29 -30.93 -2.72
C PHE A 257 22.43 -29.68 -2.95
N SER A 258 21.80 -29.20 -1.88
CA SER A 258 21.09 -27.94 -1.86
C SER A 258 21.60 -27.05 -0.75
N THR A 259 21.75 -25.76 -1.06
CA THR A 259 22.19 -24.75 -0.10
C THR A 259 21.03 -23.82 0.20
N SER A 260 20.79 -23.52 1.47
CA SER A 260 19.81 -22.52 1.84
C SER A 260 20.10 -21.85 3.17
N ASP A 261 19.52 -20.66 3.32
CA ASP A 261 19.72 -19.81 4.48
C ASP A 261 18.47 -19.72 5.36
N GLY A 262 18.74 -19.58 6.66
CA GLY A 262 17.77 -19.43 7.72
C GLY A 262 18.12 -18.26 8.63
N ARG A 263 17.10 -17.58 9.14
CA ARG A 263 17.26 -16.50 10.11
C ARG A 263 16.22 -16.61 11.21
N ARG A 264 16.66 -16.44 12.45
CA ARG A 264 15.76 -16.33 13.61
C ARG A 264 16.34 -15.37 14.63
N LYS A 265 15.56 -14.35 15.01
CA LYS A 265 16.01 -13.23 15.85
C LYS A 265 17.29 -12.58 15.27
N THR A 266 18.42 -12.76 15.94
CA THR A 266 19.74 -12.25 15.54
C THR A 266 20.67 -13.35 15.03
N SER A 267 20.21 -14.60 14.97
CA SER A 267 20.98 -15.72 14.42
C SER A 267 20.73 -15.86 12.93
N ASN A 268 21.82 -15.99 12.17
CA ASN A 268 21.83 -16.33 10.76
C ASN A 268 22.49 -17.71 10.60
N SER A 269 21.96 -18.52 9.70
CA SER A 269 22.49 -19.85 9.42
C SER A 269 22.49 -20.14 7.93
N SER A 270 23.49 -20.87 7.46
CA SER A 270 23.54 -21.44 6.12
C SER A 270 23.76 -22.95 6.23
N VAL A 271 22.99 -23.73 5.46
CA VAL A 271 23.04 -25.18 5.51
C VAL A 271 23.24 -25.72 4.10
N VAL A 272 24.23 -26.60 3.97
CA VAL A 272 24.44 -27.44 2.79
C VAL A 272 23.91 -28.83 3.13
N LEU A 273 22.90 -29.26 2.38
CA LEU A 273 22.24 -30.56 2.54
C LEU A 273 22.62 -31.44 1.36
N ARG A 274 23.31 -32.56 1.64
CA ARG A 274 23.79 -33.51 0.62
C ARG A 274 22.91 -34.76 0.63
N ASP A 275 22.48 -35.20 -0.55
CA ASP A 275 21.74 -36.46 -0.71
C ASP A 275 22.67 -37.68 -0.54
N CYS A 276 22.07 -38.86 -0.33
CA CYS A 276 22.79 -40.13 -0.14
C CYS A 276 23.83 -40.10 1.02
N GLY A 277 23.46 -39.47 2.13
CA GLY A 277 24.28 -39.39 3.35
C GLY A 277 24.00 -40.51 4.35
N SER A 278 24.69 -40.44 5.49
CA SER A 278 24.52 -41.34 6.64
C SER A 278 23.73 -40.71 7.80
N GLY A 279 23.16 -39.50 7.61
CA GLY A 279 22.52 -38.75 8.67
C GLY A 279 23.48 -37.93 9.52
N ARG A 280 24.70 -37.66 9.03
CA ARG A 280 25.72 -36.92 9.78
C ARG A 280 25.39 -35.44 9.80
N ILE A 281 25.23 -34.86 10.99
CA ILE A 281 24.95 -33.43 11.16
C ILE A 281 26.14 -32.76 11.83
N THR A 282 26.76 -31.82 11.12
CA THR A 282 27.87 -31.01 11.62
C THR A 282 27.47 -29.54 11.69
N VAL A 283 27.75 -28.88 12.81
CA VAL A 283 27.47 -27.45 13.05
C VAL A 283 28.77 -26.75 13.38
N ASN A 284 29.18 -25.78 12.55
CA ASN A 284 30.45 -25.04 12.69
C ASN A 284 31.68 -25.96 12.84
N GLY A 285 31.69 -27.09 12.12
CA GLY A 285 32.78 -28.07 12.17
C GLY A 285 32.76 -29.02 13.37
N GLN A 286 31.79 -28.88 14.28
CA GLN A 286 31.59 -29.79 15.42
C GLN A 286 30.36 -30.67 15.20
N GLU A 287 30.29 -31.82 15.88
CA GLU A 287 29.09 -32.65 15.84
C GLU A 287 27.91 -31.97 16.55
N TYR A 288 26.70 -32.09 15.98
CA TYR A 288 25.52 -31.40 16.49
C TYR A 288 25.19 -31.74 17.96
N LEU A 289 25.54 -32.95 18.42
CA LEU A 289 25.33 -33.39 19.80
C LEU A 289 26.20 -32.60 20.79
N HIS A 290 27.43 -32.27 20.40
CA HIS A 290 28.35 -31.45 21.20
C HIS A 290 27.99 -29.97 21.12
N TYR A 291 27.57 -29.48 19.95
CA TYR A 291 27.19 -28.09 19.76
C TYR A 291 25.88 -27.73 20.49
N PHE A 292 24.89 -28.63 20.46
CA PHE A 292 23.60 -28.47 21.14
C PHE A 292 23.40 -29.49 22.26
N PRO A 293 23.92 -29.23 23.48
CA PRO A 293 23.78 -30.15 24.60
C PRO A 293 22.32 -30.28 25.06
N VAL A 294 21.49 -29.25 24.86
CA VAL A 294 20.08 -29.26 25.26
C VAL A 294 19.24 -30.07 24.28
N LEU A 295 18.38 -30.96 24.78
CA LEU A 295 17.50 -31.79 23.96
C LEU A 295 16.57 -30.96 23.06
N GLN A 296 15.97 -29.90 23.61
CA GLN A 296 15.05 -29.01 22.89
C GLN A 296 15.66 -28.45 21.59
N ASP A 297 16.95 -28.09 21.61
CA ASP A 297 17.63 -27.55 20.43
C ASP A 297 17.83 -28.63 19.36
N ARG A 298 18.09 -29.88 19.79
CA ARG A 298 18.23 -31.05 18.92
C ARG A 298 16.90 -31.45 18.28
N GLU A 299 15.80 -31.40 19.04
CA GLU A 299 14.46 -31.65 18.50
C GLU A 299 14.10 -30.66 17.38
N GLN A 300 14.48 -29.39 17.51
CA GLN A 300 14.22 -28.40 16.46
C GLN A 300 14.96 -28.71 15.16
N LEU A 301 16.19 -29.24 15.24
CA LEU A 301 16.96 -29.67 14.06
C LEU A 301 16.35 -30.92 13.40
N MET A 302 15.89 -31.87 14.21
CA MET A 302 15.34 -33.15 13.74
C MET A 302 13.93 -33.01 13.16
N PHE A 303 13.13 -32.06 13.66
CA PHE A 303 11.73 -31.88 13.28
C PHE A 303 11.44 -31.90 11.76
N PRO A 304 12.14 -31.14 10.89
CA PRO A 304 11.87 -31.17 9.44
C PRO A 304 12.20 -32.52 8.79
N LEU A 305 13.26 -33.21 9.24
CA LEU A 305 13.63 -34.53 8.72
C LEU A 305 12.62 -35.60 9.17
N GLN A 306 12.21 -35.53 10.44
CA GLN A 306 11.22 -36.44 11.01
C GLN A 306 9.84 -36.23 10.39
N PHE A 307 9.42 -34.98 10.17
CA PHE A 307 8.12 -34.65 9.58
C PHE A 307 7.97 -35.24 8.17
N MET A 308 9.06 -35.29 7.40
CA MET A 308 9.09 -35.87 6.06
C MET A 308 9.44 -37.37 6.02
N GLY A 309 9.74 -37.99 7.16
CA GLY A 309 10.18 -39.39 7.20
C GLY A 309 11.55 -39.63 6.55
N LEU A 310 12.41 -38.62 6.48
CA LEU A 310 13.73 -38.65 5.81
C LEU A 310 14.90 -38.67 6.79
N LEU A 311 14.69 -39.23 7.99
CA LEU A 311 15.76 -39.38 8.98
C LEU A 311 16.85 -40.32 8.46
N GLY A 312 18.11 -39.91 8.57
CA GLY A 312 19.28 -40.71 8.19
C GLY A 312 19.63 -40.69 6.69
N ARG A 313 18.82 -40.06 5.83
CA ARG A 313 19.10 -39.99 4.38
C ARG A 313 20.12 -38.92 3.99
N PHE A 314 20.14 -37.80 4.70
CA PHE A 314 20.90 -36.61 4.30
C PHE A 314 22.06 -36.33 5.26
N ASP A 315 23.17 -35.86 4.71
CA ASP A 315 24.26 -35.28 5.49
C ASP A 315 24.15 -33.75 5.49
N LEU A 316 24.25 -33.16 6.67
CA LEU A 316 24.07 -31.73 6.89
C LEU A 316 25.39 -31.09 7.32
N GLN A 317 25.83 -30.12 6.54
CA GLN A 317 26.92 -29.22 6.91
C GLN A 317 26.33 -27.83 7.18
N CYS A 318 26.28 -27.48 8.46
CA CYS A 318 25.64 -26.27 8.95
C CYS A 318 26.68 -25.26 9.40
N THR A 319 26.50 -24.00 9.00
CA THR A 319 27.21 -22.85 9.55
C THR A 319 26.20 -21.93 10.23
N VAL A 320 26.49 -21.49 11.44
CA VAL A 320 25.59 -20.61 12.21
C VAL A 320 26.37 -19.55 12.97
N SER A 321 25.88 -18.32 12.93
CA SER A 321 26.50 -17.17 13.59
C SER A 321 25.45 -16.28 14.27
N GLY A 322 25.86 -15.64 15.38
CA GLY A 322 25.04 -14.70 16.14
C GLY A 322 23.92 -15.32 17.00
N GLY A 323 23.29 -14.47 17.80
CA GLY A 323 22.19 -14.83 18.71
C GLY A 323 22.60 -15.78 19.85
N GLY A 324 21.68 -16.67 20.26
CA GLY A 324 21.91 -17.66 21.32
C GLY A 324 21.40 -19.05 20.94
N ARG A 325 21.58 -20.05 21.82
CA ARG A 325 21.36 -21.48 21.49
C ARG A 325 20.05 -21.77 20.74
N SER A 326 18.92 -21.31 21.29
CA SER A 326 17.59 -21.66 20.75
C SER A 326 17.23 -20.85 19.51
N SER A 327 17.81 -19.65 19.35
CA SER A 327 17.66 -18.91 18.09
C SER A 327 18.50 -19.53 16.99
N GLN A 328 19.69 -20.04 17.29
CA GLN A 328 20.52 -20.78 16.34
C GLN A 328 19.85 -22.07 15.88
N ALA A 329 19.36 -22.90 16.81
CA ALA A 329 18.62 -24.12 16.46
C ALA A 329 17.39 -23.84 15.59
N GLY A 330 16.63 -22.78 15.90
CA GLY A 330 15.49 -22.37 15.09
C GLY A 330 15.84 -21.78 13.72
N ALA A 331 16.98 -21.10 13.59
CA ALA A 331 17.49 -20.63 12.30
C ALA A 331 17.89 -21.82 11.42
N LEU A 332 18.63 -22.78 11.99
CA LEU A 332 19.02 -24.02 11.32
C LEU A 332 17.80 -24.84 10.90
N ARG A 333 16.77 -24.96 11.74
CA ARG A 333 15.51 -25.61 11.37
C ARG A 333 14.93 -25.03 10.09
N LEU A 334 14.88 -23.70 9.97
CA LEU A 334 14.35 -23.03 8.77
C LEU A 334 15.24 -23.28 7.55
N ALA A 335 16.56 -23.22 7.70
CA ALA A 335 17.51 -23.51 6.63
C ALA A 335 17.38 -24.96 6.16
N ILE A 336 17.44 -25.95 7.06
CA ILE A 336 17.23 -27.37 6.72
C ILE A 336 15.90 -27.56 6.00
N SER A 337 14.81 -26.96 6.49
CA SER A 337 13.49 -27.06 5.86
C SER A 337 13.46 -26.53 4.43
N ARG A 338 14.19 -25.45 4.14
CA ARG A 338 14.29 -24.86 2.80
C ARG A 338 15.19 -25.66 1.87
N ALA A 339 16.30 -26.18 2.38
CA ALA A 339 17.20 -27.04 1.63
C ALA A 339 16.50 -28.35 1.22
N LEU A 340 15.66 -28.91 2.10
CA LEU A 340 14.89 -30.12 1.80
C LEU A 340 13.94 -29.97 0.61
N LEU A 341 13.44 -28.77 0.31
CA LEU A 341 12.48 -28.56 -0.78
C LEU A 341 12.99 -29.03 -2.15
N SER A 342 14.30 -28.97 -2.40
CA SER A 342 14.91 -29.43 -3.66
C SER A 342 14.74 -30.93 -3.90
N PHE A 343 14.49 -31.71 -2.85
CA PHE A 343 14.40 -33.16 -2.89
C PHE A 343 12.96 -33.69 -2.69
N LEU A 344 11.98 -32.80 -2.57
CA LEU A 344 10.58 -33.11 -2.26
C LEU A 344 9.65 -32.81 -3.43
N SER A 345 8.55 -33.57 -3.51
CA SER A 345 7.46 -33.33 -4.46
C SER A 345 6.65 -32.08 -4.11
N GLU A 346 5.94 -31.48 -5.08
CA GLU A 346 5.15 -30.26 -4.82
C GLU A 346 4.11 -30.42 -3.69
N GLY A 347 3.51 -31.61 -3.54
CA GLY A 347 2.53 -31.88 -2.48
C GLY A 347 3.15 -31.86 -1.08
N GLU A 348 4.37 -32.39 -0.93
CA GLU A 348 5.13 -32.40 0.31
C GLU A 348 5.66 -31.01 0.69
N GLN A 349 6.01 -30.20 -0.30
CA GLN A 349 6.40 -28.81 -0.07
C GLN A 349 5.23 -28.01 0.56
N GLU A 350 4.01 -28.25 0.08
CA GLU A 350 2.81 -27.61 0.62
C GLU A 350 2.48 -28.10 2.04
N THR A 351 2.69 -29.37 2.37
CA THR A 351 2.49 -29.88 3.74
C THR A 351 3.50 -29.26 4.71
N MET A 352 4.78 -29.12 4.31
CA MET A 352 5.79 -28.40 5.11
C MET A 352 5.45 -26.91 5.30
N ARG A 353 4.90 -26.28 4.26
CA ARG A 353 4.43 -24.88 4.33
C ARG A 353 3.31 -24.74 5.37
N GLN A 354 2.33 -25.64 5.34
CA GLN A 354 1.21 -25.67 6.28
C GLN A 354 1.65 -25.98 7.72
N ALA A 355 2.66 -26.83 7.90
CA ALA A 355 3.30 -27.11 9.19
C ALA A 355 4.13 -25.92 9.75
N GLY A 356 4.31 -24.84 8.98
CA GLY A 356 5.05 -23.66 9.41
C GLY A 356 6.57 -23.83 9.42
N LEU A 357 7.10 -24.82 8.70
CA LEU A 357 8.55 -25.07 8.60
C LEU A 357 9.27 -24.07 7.68
N LEU A 358 8.57 -23.56 6.67
CA LEU A 358 9.13 -22.65 5.65
C LEU A 358 8.96 -21.16 6.01
N THR A 359 8.12 -20.86 7.00
CA THR A 359 7.79 -19.50 7.41
C THR A 359 8.86 -18.96 8.38
N PRO A 360 9.54 -17.85 8.07
CA PRO A 360 10.43 -17.21 9.02
C PRO A 360 9.65 -16.65 10.22
N ASP A 361 10.13 -16.89 11.45
CA ASP A 361 9.50 -16.36 12.68
C ASP A 361 9.76 -14.85 12.79
N PRO A 362 8.74 -13.98 12.63
CA PRO A 362 8.93 -12.52 12.63
C PRO A 362 9.13 -11.96 14.05
N ARG A 363 9.00 -12.77 15.10
CA ARG A 363 9.07 -12.31 16.48
C ARG A 363 10.50 -11.91 16.85
N VAL A 364 10.70 -10.61 17.03
CA VAL A 364 11.96 -9.99 17.45
C VAL A 364 11.77 -9.23 18.76
N ARG A 365 12.88 -8.95 19.47
CA ARG A 365 12.82 -8.18 20.72
C ARG A 365 12.37 -6.75 20.40
N GLU A 366 11.22 -6.36 20.96
CA GLU A 366 10.77 -4.97 20.87
C GLU A 366 11.72 -4.01 21.61
N ARG A 367 11.95 -2.82 21.05
CA ARG A 367 12.71 -1.77 21.72
C ARG A 367 12.02 -1.28 22.99
N LYS A 368 12.81 -0.86 23.98
CA LYS A 368 12.34 -0.09 25.14
C LYS A 368 11.84 1.29 24.67
N LYS A 369 10.80 1.81 25.34
CA LYS A 369 10.27 3.15 25.06
C LYS A 369 10.72 4.11 26.16
N PRO A 370 11.08 5.37 25.85
CA PRO A 370 11.38 6.36 26.87
C PRO A 370 10.14 6.57 27.77
N GLY A 371 10.37 6.83 29.07
CA GLY A 371 9.29 6.94 30.06
C GLY A 371 8.65 5.61 30.48
N GLN A 372 9.22 4.46 30.10
CA GLN A 372 8.76 3.13 30.50
C GLN A 372 9.91 2.30 31.06
N GLU A 373 9.61 1.34 31.94
CA GLU A 373 10.63 0.45 32.54
C GLU A 373 11.19 -0.52 31.50
N GLY A 374 10.31 -1.10 30.67
CA GLY A 374 10.67 -2.04 29.61
C GLY A 374 10.03 -1.70 28.26
N ALA A 375 9.97 -2.68 27.35
CA ALA A 375 9.29 -2.52 26.07
C ALA A 375 7.77 -2.36 26.23
N ARG A 376 7.17 -3.00 27.23
CA ARG A 376 5.74 -2.91 27.54
C ARG A 376 5.46 -2.58 29.01
N ARG A 377 6.31 -3.06 29.92
CA ARG A 377 6.25 -2.78 31.37
C ARG A 377 6.40 -1.29 31.65
N LYS A 378 5.43 -0.73 32.38
CA LYS A 378 5.42 0.66 32.85
C LYS A 378 6.02 0.72 34.25
N PHE A 379 6.51 1.90 34.63
CA PHE A 379 6.86 2.15 36.02
C PHE A 379 5.61 2.05 36.91
N THR A 380 5.81 1.76 38.19
CA THR A 380 4.72 1.75 39.17
C THR A 380 4.08 3.14 39.23
N TRP A 381 2.80 3.21 38.87
CA TRP A 381 2.03 4.45 38.97
C TRP A 381 1.62 4.70 40.42
N LYS A 382 1.93 5.89 40.94
CA LYS A 382 1.49 6.34 42.27
C LYS A 382 0.33 7.31 42.09
N LYS A 383 -0.84 6.97 42.64
CA LYS A 383 -2.09 7.75 42.53
C LYS A 383 -2.16 8.99 43.45
N ARG A 384 -1.42 8.92 44.57
CA ARG A 384 -1.62 9.76 45.76
C ARG A 384 -1.43 11.24 45.52
#